data_AF-A0AAD0VU09-F1
#
_entry.id   AF-A0AAD0VU09-F1
#
_cell.length_a   1.000
_cell.length_b   1.000
_cell.length_c   1.000
_cell.angle_alpha   90.00
_cell.angle_beta   90.00
_cell.angle_gamma   90.00
#
_symmetry.space_group_name_H-M   'P 1'
#
loop_
_entity.id
_entity.type
_entity.pdbx_description
1 polymer ?
#
loop_
_entity_poly.entity_id
_entity_poly.type
_entity_poly.pdbx_seq_one_letter_code
_entity_poly.pdbx_strand_id
1 'polypeptide(L)'
;MQQGMSLIELLIVVAVIGILAAIAYPSYSDPLRRAARSEVVGLLHDAALRLEHHRVRTGQYAEGDLRLPVANRHYSLQAIRGSDTFTLLARRLPRGLMADDRCGDFQLDQALVRSNPGGVEASERCWGS
;
A
#
# COMPACT_ATOMS: atom_id res chain seq x y z
N MET A 1 -52.32 -9.84 21.09
CA MET A 1 -51.49 -10.07 22.29
C MET A 1 -50.09 -9.60 21.95
N GLN A 2 -49.60 -8.53 22.58
CA GLN A 2 -48.24 -8.02 22.37
C GLN A 2 -47.31 -8.76 23.33
N GLN A 3 -46.47 -9.64 22.79
CA GLN A 3 -45.37 -10.26 23.52
C GLN A 3 -44.24 -9.23 23.60
N GLY A 4 -44.07 -8.63 24.77
CA GLY A 4 -42.94 -7.74 25.04
C GLY A 4 -41.68 -8.55 25.32
N MET A 5 -40.58 -8.18 24.67
CA MET A 5 -39.26 -8.78 24.89
C MET A 5 -38.82 -8.55 26.34
N SER A 6 -38.20 -9.54 26.97
CA SER A 6 -37.77 -9.41 28.37
C SER A 6 -36.47 -8.59 28.50
N LEU A 7 -36.28 -7.95 29.66
CA LEU A 7 -35.04 -7.22 29.98
C LEU A 7 -33.80 -8.13 29.91
N ILE A 8 -33.94 -9.40 30.30
CA ILE A 8 -32.85 -10.37 30.26
C ILE A 8 -32.53 -10.80 28.81
N GLU A 9 -33.55 -10.95 27.95
CA GLU A 9 -33.35 -11.15 26.52
C GLU A 9 -32.56 -10.01 25.89
N LEU A 10 -32.94 -8.77 26.20
CA LEU A 10 -32.25 -7.59 25.67
C LEU A 10 -30.78 -7.56 26.11
N LEU A 11 -30.50 -7.91 27.38
CA LEU A 11 -29.13 -7.98 27.90
C LEU A 11 -28.28 -9.05 27.20
N ILE A 12 -28.85 -10.22 26.92
CA ILE A 12 -28.16 -11.28 26.18
C ILE A 12 -27.89 -10.85 24.74
N VAL A 13 -28.86 -10.20 24.07
CA VAL A 13 -28.70 -9.69 22.71
C VAL A 13 -27.58 -8.65 22.63
N VAL A 14 -27.54 -7.69 23.56
CA VAL A 14 -26.46 -6.68 23.60
C VAL A 14 -25.11 -7.32 23.86
N ALA A 15 -25.03 -8.31 24.77
CA ALA A 15 -23.79 -9.03 25.05
C ALA A 15 -23.26 -9.78 23.81
N VAL A 16 -24.13 -10.45 23.06
CA VAL A 16 -23.76 -11.16 21.82
C VAL A 16 -23.31 -10.17 20.74
N ILE A 17 -24.03 -9.05 20.54
CA ILE A 17 -23.66 -8.01 19.58
C ILE A 17 -22.28 -7.41 19.93
N GLY A 18 -22.01 -7.16 21.21
CA GLY A 18 -20.71 -6.63 21.67
C GLY A 18 -19.55 -7.56 21.33
N ILE A 19 -19.71 -8.87 21.54
CA ILE A 19 -18.68 -9.88 21.20
C ILE A 19 -18.49 -9.95 19.68
N LEU A 20 -19.56 -9.99 18.91
CA LEU A 20 -19.50 -10.06 17.45
C LEU A 20 -18.84 -8.81 16.84
N ALA A 21 -19.15 -7.62 17.37
CA ALA A 21 -18.56 -6.37 16.92
C ALA A 21 -17.03 -6.33 17.16
N ALA A 22 -16.56 -6.88 18.27
CA ALA A 22 -15.13 -6.96 18.59
C ALA A 22 -14.34 -7.85 17.60
N ILE A 23 -14.96 -8.91 17.08
CA ILE A 23 -14.33 -9.85 16.12
C ILE A 23 -14.44 -9.36 14.68
N ALA A 24 -15.56 -8.71 14.33
CA ALA A 24 -15.85 -8.33 12.93
C ALA A 24 -15.03 -7.13 12.44
N TYR A 25 -14.67 -6.19 13.32
CA TYR A 25 -14.00 -4.94 12.93
C TYR A 25 -12.62 -5.12 12.24
N PRO A 26 -11.69 -5.97 12.73
CA PRO A 26 -10.37 -6.09 12.08
C PRO A 26 -10.41 -6.69 10.68
N SER A 27 -11.37 -7.57 10.37
CA SER A 27 -11.34 -8.38 9.13
C SER A 27 -11.61 -7.60 7.84
N TYR A 28 -12.25 -6.42 7.89
CA TYR A 28 -12.64 -5.68 6.68
C TYR A 28 -11.50 -4.88 6.04
N SER A 29 -10.43 -4.56 6.77
CA SER A 29 -9.38 -3.68 6.24
C SER A 29 -8.29 -4.39 5.42
N ASP A 30 -8.13 -5.71 5.62
CA ASP A 30 -7.05 -6.48 4.99
C ASP A 30 -7.17 -6.63 3.46
N PRO A 31 -8.36 -6.88 2.88
CA PRO A 31 -8.51 -6.90 1.43
C PRO A 31 -8.21 -5.53 0.80
N LEU A 32 -8.61 -4.44 1.48
CA LEU A 32 -8.36 -3.09 1.01
C LEU A 32 -6.87 -2.73 1.05
N ARG A 33 -6.16 -3.13 2.12
CA ARG A 33 -4.70 -2.96 2.21
C ARG A 33 -3.96 -3.72 1.12
N ARG A 34 -4.37 -4.97 0.84
CA ARG A 34 -3.82 -5.76 -0.27
C ARG A 34 -4.03 -5.10 -1.62
N ALA A 35 -5.24 -4.58 -1.87
CA ALA A 35 -5.52 -3.81 -3.08
C ALA A 35 -4.68 -2.53 -3.19
N ALA A 36 -4.49 -1.79 -2.09
CA ALA A 36 -3.64 -0.61 -2.08
C ALA A 36 -2.15 -0.95 -2.33
N ARG A 37 -1.66 -2.09 -1.83
CA ARG A 37 -0.31 -2.61 -2.11
C ARG A 37 -0.15 -2.96 -3.60
N SER A 38 -1.12 -3.65 -4.20
CA SER A 38 -1.02 -3.99 -5.63
C SER A 38 -1.05 -2.74 -6.51
N GLU A 39 -1.84 -1.72 -6.15
CA GLU A 39 -1.88 -0.44 -6.85
C GLU A 39 -0.52 0.26 -6.83
N VAL A 40 0.14 0.37 -5.66
CA VAL A 40 1.45 1.03 -5.57
C VAL A 40 2.56 0.23 -6.25
N VAL A 41 2.50 -1.10 -6.19
CA VAL A 41 3.43 -1.97 -6.91
C VAL A 41 3.29 -1.74 -8.42
N GLY A 42 2.07 -1.67 -8.95
CA GLY A 42 1.84 -1.34 -10.36
C GLY A 42 2.40 0.04 -10.74
N LEU A 43 2.22 1.04 -9.89
CA LEU A 43 2.73 2.39 -10.09
C LEU A 43 4.27 2.43 -10.13
N LEU A 44 4.94 1.66 -9.26
CA LEU A 44 6.41 1.54 -9.28
C LEU A 44 6.92 0.88 -10.57
N HIS A 45 6.25 -0.17 -11.04
CA HIS A 45 6.63 -0.84 -12.29
C HIS A 45 6.39 0.06 -13.51
N ASP A 46 5.29 0.82 -13.57
CA ASP A 46 5.05 1.81 -14.63
C ASP A 46 6.14 2.89 -14.64
N ALA A 47 6.51 3.42 -13.47
CA ALA A 47 7.58 4.40 -13.36
C ALA A 47 8.95 3.83 -13.79
N ALA A 48 9.26 2.59 -13.40
CA ALA A 48 10.50 1.93 -13.81
C ALA A 48 10.55 1.72 -15.34
N LEU A 49 9.47 1.23 -15.95
CA LEU A 49 9.39 1.06 -17.40
C LEU A 49 9.60 2.38 -18.15
N ARG A 50 9.01 3.48 -17.66
CA ARG A 50 9.21 4.82 -18.25
C ARG A 50 10.65 5.28 -18.15
N LEU A 51 11.32 5.01 -17.03
CA LEU A 51 12.74 5.31 -16.84
C LEU A 51 13.62 4.48 -17.79
N GLU A 52 13.32 3.20 -17.98
CA GLU A 52 14.05 2.36 -18.95
C GLU A 52 13.88 2.87 -20.38
N HIS A 53 12.64 3.16 -20.79
CA HIS A 53 12.38 3.77 -22.10
C HIS A 53 13.08 5.10 -22.28
N HIS A 54 13.19 5.89 -21.22
CA HIS A 54 13.92 7.15 -21.25
C HIS A 54 15.42 6.92 -21.46
N ARG A 55 16.03 6.03 -20.67
CA ARG A 55 17.45 5.66 -20.83
C ARG A 55 17.77 5.15 -22.24
N VAL A 56 16.89 4.36 -22.85
CA VAL A 56 17.07 3.89 -24.23
C VAL A 56 17.14 5.06 -25.23
N ARG A 57 16.38 6.14 -25.00
CA ARG A 57 16.36 7.30 -25.90
C ARG A 57 17.49 8.30 -25.65
N THR A 58 17.88 8.50 -24.40
CA THR A 58 18.79 9.60 -23.99
C THR A 58 20.16 9.11 -23.53
N GLY A 59 20.32 7.81 -23.32
CA GLY A 59 21.53 7.20 -22.77
C GLY A 59 21.65 7.26 -21.24
N GLN A 60 20.74 7.94 -20.54
CA GLN A 60 20.84 8.16 -19.09
C GLN A 60 19.48 8.30 -18.40
N TYR A 61 19.42 8.07 -17.08
CA TYR A 61 18.19 8.30 -16.32
C TYR A 61 18.06 9.73 -15.79
N ALA A 62 19.11 10.50 -15.50
CA ALA A 62 19.02 11.73 -14.70
C ALA A 62 18.26 12.89 -15.35
N GLU A 63 18.55 13.18 -16.62
CA GLU A 63 18.16 14.43 -17.26
C GLU A 63 16.91 14.29 -18.15
N GLY A 64 16.31 15.41 -18.54
CA GLY A 64 15.18 15.46 -19.48
C GLY A 64 13.79 15.47 -18.84
N ASP A 65 12.82 15.95 -19.62
CA ASP A 65 11.41 16.03 -19.22
C ASP A 65 10.75 14.64 -19.31
N LEU A 66 10.79 13.90 -18.21
CA LEU A 66 10.13 12.62 -18.04
C LEU A 66 9.03 12.76 -17.00
N ARG A 67 7.77 12.58 -17.45
CA ARG A 67 6.62 12.60 -16.56
C ARG A 67 6.39 11.24 -15.93
N LEU A 68 6.75 11.13 -14.66
CA LEU A 68 6.49 9.96 -13.81
C LEU A 68 5.21 10.16 -12.99
N PRO A 69 4.53 9.07 -12.59
CA PRO A 69 3.53 9.13 -11.53
C PRO A 69 4.14 9.73 -10.26
N VAL A 70 3.40 10.57 -9.54
CA VAL A 70 3.91 11.25 -8.32
C VAL A 70 3.24 10.78 -7.04
N ALA A 71 2.06 10.16 -7.14
CA ALA A 71 1.31 9.65 -6.00
C ALA A 71 0.13 8.79 -6.46
N ASN A 72 -0.43 8.03 -5.53
CA ASN A 72 -1.81 7.54 -5.57
C ASN A 72 -2.55 7.95 -4.28
N ARG A 73 -3.70 7.33 -4.01
CA ARG A 73 -4.49 7.63 -2.80
C ARG A 73 -3.75 7.35 -1.49
N HIS A 74 -2.79 6.44 -1.48
CA HIS A 74 -2.20 5.86 -0.27
C HIS A 74 -0.69 6.11 -0.14
N TYR A 75 -0.02 6.43 -1.24
CA TYR A 75 1.42 6.57 -1.34
C TYR A 75 1.79 7.80 -2.17
N SER A 76 2.88 8.45 -1.77
CA SER A 76 3.60 9.42 -2.60
C SER A 76 4.81 8.75 -3.24
N LEU A 77 5.06 8.99 -4.53
CA LEU A 77 6.21 8.46 -5.24
C LEU A 77 7.31 9.51 -5.31
N GLN A 78 8.52 9.08 -4.99
CA GLN A 78 9.74 9.86 -5.16
C GLN A 78 10.71 9.07 -6.02
N ALA A 79 11.33 9.75 -6.98
CA ALA A 79 12.33 9.16 -7.87
C ALA A 79 13.65 9.91 -7.68
N ILE A 80 14.69 9.18 -7.28
CA ILE A 80 16.07 9.66 -7.29
C ILE A 80 16.71 9.07 -8.54
N ARG A 81 17.17 9.91 -9.46
CA ARG A 81 17.67 9.51 -10.79
C ARG A 81 19.13 9.94 -10.92
N GLY A 82 20.02 8.99 -11.21
CA GLY A 82 21.41 9.22 -11.60
C GLY A 82 21.62 9.01 -13.10
N SER A 83 22.87 9.06 -13.59
CA SER A 83 23.15 8.76 -15.01
C SER A 83 22.74 7.33 -15.37
N ASP A 84 23.14 6.36 -14.53
CA ASP A 84 23.01 4.93 -14.79
C ASP A 84 22.21 4.16 -13.73
N THR A 85 21.71 4.87 -12.72
CA THR A 85 20.96 4.27 -11.62
C THR A 85 19.70 5.07 -11.33
N PHE A 86 18.72 4.42 -10.73
CA PHE A 86 17.60 5.11 -10.12
C PHE A 86 17.11 4.38 -8.89
N THR A 87 16.44 5.12 -8.01
CA THR A 87 15.69 4.56 -6.90
C THR A 87 14.31 5.18 -6.87
N LEU A 88 13.29 4.33 -7.00
CA LEU A 88 11.89 4.68 -6.85
C LEU A 88 11.46 4.32 -5.43
N LEU A 89 10.98 5.30 -4.68
CA LEU A 89 10.48 5.13 -3.32
C LEU A 89 9.03 5.60 -3.25
N ALA A 90 8.12 4.67 -3.01
CA ALA A 90 6.74 4.95 -2.67
C ALA A 90 6.58 5.02 -1.15
N ARG A 91 6.48 6.24 -0.61
CA ARG A 91 6.28 6.49 0.82
C ARG A 91 4.80 6.49 1.15
N ARG A 92 4.40 5.74 2.17
CA ARG A 92 3.00 5.73 2.65
C ARG A 92 2.62 7.11 3.18
N LEU A 93 1.38 7.52 2.91
CA LEU A 93 0.86 8.75 3.48
C LEU A 93 0.67 8.58 5.00
N PRO A 94 0.96 9.62 5.81
CA PRO A 94 0.99 9.51 7.27
C PRO A 94 -0.41 9.33 7.90
N ARG A 95 -1.47 9.45 7.10
CA ARG A 95 -2.86 9.24 7.51
C ARG A 95 -3.56 8.37 6.48
N GLY A 96 -4.51 7.57 6.95
CA GLY A 96 -5.35 6.73 6.11
C GLY A 96 -4.98 5.25 6.20
N LEU A 97 -5.54 4.46 5.29
CA LEU A 97 -5.54 3.01 5.35
C LEU A 97 -4.14 2.39 5.51
N MET A 98 -3.12 2.96 4.86
CA MET A 98 -1.77 2.38 4.80
C MET A 98 -0.80 2.93 5.86
N ALA A 99 -1.21 3.87 6.72
CA ALA A 99 -0.30 4.53 7.66
C ALA A 99 0.43 3.52 8.58
N ASP A 100 -0.33 2.55 9.11
CA ASP A 100 0.15 1.48 10.00
C ASP A 100 0.31 0.13 9.27
N ASP A 101 0.46 0.16 7.95
CA ASP A 101 0.63 -1.07 7.20
C ASP A 101 1.98 -1.75 7.50
N ARG A 102 1.95 -3.05 7.77
CA ARG A 102 3.14 -3.84 8.15
C ARG A 102 4.21 -3.91 7.06
N CYS A 103 3.84 -3.67 5.80
CA CYS A 103 4.78 -3.64 4.68
C CYS A 103 5.54 -2.31 4.55
N GLY A 104 5.17 -1.27 5.30
CA GLY A 104 5.85 0.02 5.25
C GLY A 104 5.81 0.65 3.86
N ASP A 105 6.94 1.25 3.49
CA ASP A 105 7.13 1.88 2.18
C ASP A 105 7.53 0.81 1.14
N PHE A 106 7.41 1.15 -0.15
CA PHE A 106 7.81 0.26 -1.24
C PHE A 106 8.91 0.90 -2.05
N GLN A 107 10.00 0.18 -2.29
CA GLN A 107 11.15 0.68 -3.03
C GLN A 107 11.59 -0.30 -4.13
N LEU A 108 11.89 0.26 -5.31
CA LEU A 108 12.40 -0.45 -6.49
C LEU A 108 13.61 0.30 -7.07
N ASP A 109 14.64 -0.42 -7.47
CA ASP A 109 15.80 0.15 -8.18
C ASP A 109 15.90 -0.33 -9.64
N GLN A 110 16.92 0.15 -10.37
CA GLN A 110 17.15 -0.23 -11.77
C GLN A 110 17.48 -1.71 -11.97
N ALA A 111 17.92 -2.42 -10.94
CA ALA A 111 18.18 -3.86 -10.98
C ALA A 111 16.93 -4.68 -10.63
N LEU A 112 15.76 -4.02 -10.50
CA LEU A 112 14.50 -4.59 -10.05
C LEU A 112 14.58 -5.18 -8.64
N VAL A 113 15.54 -4.73 -7.82
CA VAL A 113 15.62 -5.13 -6.43
C VAL A 113 14.50 -4.45 -5.66
N ARG A 114 13.72 -5.27 -4.96
CA ARG A 114 12.54 -4.89 -4.20
C ARG A 114 12.88 -4.78 -2.73
N SER A 115 12.45 -3.71 -2.08
CA SER A 115 12.60 -3.57 -0.64
C SER A 115 11.43 -2.82 -0.01
N ASN A 116 11.32 -2.95 1.32
CA ASN A 116 10.24 -2.38 2.11
C ASN A 116 10.75 -1.53 3.29
N PRO A 117 11.25 -0.31 3.04
CA PRO A 117 11.74 0.56 4.11
C PRO A 117 10.67 0.82 5.18
N GLY A 118 11.06 0.69 6.45
CA GLY A 118 10.15 0.86 7.58
C GLY A 118 9.03 -0.20 7.67
N GLY A 119 9.08 -1.26 6.86
CA GLY A 119 8.25 -2.44 7.01
C GLY A 119 8.81 -3.41 8.06
N VAL A 120 7.91 -4.18 8.67
CA VAL A 120 8.25 -5.25 9.63
C VAL A 120 7.93 -6.65 9.08
N GLU A 121 7.34 -6.71 7.89
CA GLU A 121 7.02 -7.93 7.16
C GLU A 121 8.09 -8.19 6.09
N ALA A 122 8.33 -9.46 5.75
CA ALA A 122 9.29 -9.81 4.71
C ALA A 122 8.84 -9.27 3.35
N SER A 123 9.77 -8.66 2.59
CA SER A 123 9.45 -8.02 1.30
C SER A 123 8.71 -8.95 0.34
N GLU A 124 9.06 -10.23 0.27
CA GLU A 124 8.40 -11.20 -0.62
C GLU A 124 6.89 -11.29 -0.38
N ARG A 125 6.42 -11.16 0.87
CA ARG A 125 5.00 -11.19 1.22
C ARG A 125 4.28 -9.87 0.92
N CYS A 126 5.03 -8.78 0.78
CA CYS A 126 4.51 -7.45 0.53
C CYS A 126 4.36 -7.15 -0.96
N TRP A 127 5.23 -7.74 -1.78
CA TRP A 127 5.26 -7.57 -3.23
C TRP A 127 4.52 -8.69 -3.99
N GLY A 128 4.05 -9.72 -3.28
CA GLY A 128 3.15 -10.76 -3.77
C GLY A 128 1.68 -10.43 -3.46
N SER A 129 0.78 -10.85 -4.36
CA SER A 129 -0.68 -10.72 -4.25
C SER A 129 -1.29 -11.56 -3.12
#